data_AF-A0A8S3HCT8-F1
#
_entry.id   AF-A0A8S3HCT8-F1
#
_cell.length_a   1.000
_cell.length_b   1.000
_cell.length_c   1.000
_cell.angle_alpha   90.00
_cell.angle_beta   90.00
_cell.angle_gamma   90.00
#
_symmetry.space_group_name_H-M   'P 1'
#
loop_
_entity.id
_entity.type
_entity.pdbx_description
1 polymer ?
#
loop_
_entity_poly.entity_id
_entity_poly.type
_entity_poly.pdbx_seq_one_letter_code
_entity_poly.pdbx_strand_id
1 'polypeptide(L)'
;LAQLTREQDQIPLLRKITEKSTVNDLRMFIRLIQKDLKINAGPKHIIESLGTNAYESFQATNDLKSFIKRYLEHKTSVDNGSQINKQLSIKIELMTPVHPMLAEPCKSVDFAFKRCPNGFYAEIKYDGERLQLHKDRTNKFKFFSRSLKSVTENKIDQISQYVSKAFPKGESMILDGEILLVDRKTKKPLPFGTLGVHKKKEFSEANEAFFIFDCLYYNGETLLRKLRLIYYLYFYK
;
A
#
# COMPACT_ATOMS: atom_id res chain seq x y z
N LEU A 1 -5.48 19.12 17.38
CA LEU A 1 -4.12 18.55 17.57
C LEU A 1 -3.42 18.24 16.26
N ALA A 2 -3.96 17.39 15.38
CA ALA A 2 -3.29 17.00 14.14
C ALA A 2 -2.91 18.17 13.18
N GLN A 3 -3.61 19.30 13.26
CA GLN A 3 -3.36 20.51 12.47
C GLN A 3 -2.49 21.56 13.17
N LEU A 4 -2.20 21.37 14.47
CA LEU A 4 -1.46 22.33 15.28
C LEU A 4 -0.01 21.84 15.39
N THR A 5 0.95 22.71 15.07
CA THR A 5 2.38 22.36 15.06
C THR A 5 3.19 23.05 16.16
N ARG A 6 2.70 24.17 16.71
CA ARG A 6 3.39 24.94 17.76
C ARG A 6 2.87 24.58 19.14
N GLU A 7 3.78 24.48 20.11
CA GLU A 7 3.45 24.13 21.50
C GLU A 7 2.43 25.08 22.12
N GLN A 8 2.61 26.39 21.90
CA GLN A 8 1.73 27.46 22.35
C GLN A 8 0.27 27.31 21.86
N ASP A 9 0.04 26.66 20.72
CA ASP A 9 -1.31 26.38 20.22
C ASP A 9 -1.86 25.04 20.75
N GLN A 10 -0.98 24.07 21.02
CA GLN A 10 -1.35 22.72 21.48
C GLN A 10 -1.72 22.70 22.96
N ILE A 11 -0.98 23.41 23.81
CA ILE A 11 -1.14 23.41 25.28
C ILE A 11 -2.55 23.87 25.71
N PRO A 12 -3.12 24.98 25.20
CA PRO A 12 -4.46 25.41 25.58
C PRO A 12 -5.55 24.40 25.21
N LEU A 13 -5.41 23.75 24.04
CA LEU A 13 -6.35 22.72 23.61
C LEU A 13 -6.28 21.48 24.50
N LEU A 14 -5.08 21.03 24.87
CA LEU A 14 -4.89 19.91 25.79
C LEU A 14 -5.47 20.22 27.17
N ARG A 15 -5.28 21.45 27.67
CA ARG A 15 -5.85 21.90 28.95
C ARG A 15 -7.38 21.83 28.97
N LYS A 16 -8.03 22.27 27.89
CA LYS A 16 -9.49 22.19 27.75
C LYS A 16 -10.02 20.74 27.77
N ILE A 17 -9.22 19.79 27.29
CA ILE A 17 -9.58 18.36 27.30
C ILE A 17 -9.39 17.80 28.71
N THR A 18 -8.30 18.14 29.40
CA THR A 18 -8.04 17.68 30.77
C THR A 18 -9.11 18.14 31.76
N GLU A 19 -9.64 19.36 31.59
CA GLU A 19 -10.73 19.90 32.44
C GLU A 19 -12.06 19.15 32.29
N LYS A 20 -12.25 18.41 31.19
CA LYS A 20 -13.50 17.70 30.86
C LYS A 20 -13.38 16.17 30.92
N SER A 21 -12.22 15.66 31.35
CA SER A 21 -11.88 14.24 31.28
C SER A 21 -11.73 13.66 32.67
N THR A 22 -12.26 12.46 32.90
CA THR A 22 -11.85 11.67 34.07
C THR A 22 -10.40 11.20 33.90
N VAL A 23 -9.81 10.65 34.97
CA VAL A 23 -8.46 10.05 34.91
C VAL A 23 -8.39 8.95 33.84
N ASN A 24 -9.45 8.15 33.70
CA ASN A 24 -9.51 7.08 32.70
C ASN A 24 -9.63 7.63 31.27
N ASP A 25 -10.45 8.67 31.08
CA ASP A 25 -10.59 9.34 29.77
C ASP A 25 -9.26 9.95 29.33
N LEU A 26 -8.57 10.63 30.26
CA LEU A 26 -7.28 11.25 29.97
C LEU A 26 -6.22 10.18 29.63
N ARG A 27 -6.20 9.06 30.38
CA ARG A 27 -5.33 7.91 30.07
C ARG A 27 -5.60 7.38 28.67
N MET A 28 -6.86 7.25 28.27
CA MET A 28 -7.22 6.76 26.94
C MET A 28 -6.88 7.75 25.84
N PHE A 29 -7.16 9.03 26.07
CA PHE A 29 -6.83 10.11 25.16
C PHE A 29 -5.33 10.17 24.87
N ILE A 30 -4.47 10.07 25.89
CA ILE A 30 -3.01 10.02 25.72
C ILE A 30 -2.59 8.80 24.89
N ARG A 31 -3.16 7.62 25.16
CA ARG A 31 -2.88 6.41 24.38
C ARG A 31 -3.28 6.55 22.91
N LEU A 32 -4.40 7.21 22.61
CA LEU A 32 -4.82 7.52 21.24
C LEU A 32 -3.81 8.45 20.54
N ILE A 33 -3.32 9.48 21.23
CA ILE A 33 -2.27 10.37 20.70
C ILE A 33 -0.97 9.59 20.44
N GLN A 34 -0.58 8.72 21.37
CA GLN A 34 0.61 7.86 21.26
C GLN A 34 0.44 6.74 20.21
N LYS A 35 -0.78 6.52 19.70
CA LYS A 35 -1.13 5.45 18.76
C LYS A 35 -0.86 4.04 19.31
N ASP A 36 -0.92 3.89 20.63
CA ASP A 36 -0.71 2.62 21.32
C ASP A 36 -1.71 2.44 22.47
N LEU A 37 -2.72 1.60 22.24
CA LEU A 37 -3.77 1.31 23.21
C LEU A 37 -3.35 0.32 24.31
N LYS A 38 -2.19 -0.36 24.18
CA LYS A 38 -1.69 -1.41 25.10
C LYS A 38 -2.65 -2.60 25.25
N ILE A 39 -3.28 -3.01 24.15
CA ILE A 39 -4.23 -4.14 24.12
C ILE A 39 -3.68 -5.37 23.37
N ASN A 40 -2.44 -5.31 22.86
CA ASN A 40 -1.80 -6.37 22.07
C ASN A 40 -2.62 -6.87 20.85
N ALA A 41 -3.58 -6.07 20.40
CA ALA A 41 -4.43 -6.36 19.26
C ALA A 41 -4.18 -5.32 18.16
N GLY A 42 -3.58 -5.76 17.05
CA GLY A 42 -3.46 -4.96 15.83
C GLY A 42 -4.73 -5.00 14.96
N PRO A 43 -4.73 -4.27 13.82
CA PRO A 43 -5.86 -4.19 12.89
C PRO A 43 -6.39 -5.56 12.43
N LYS A 44 -5.51 -6.54 12.24
CA LYS A 44 -5.89 -7.91 11.86
C LYS A 44 -6.89 -8.50 12.86
N HIS A 45 -6.55 -8.55 14.15
CA HIS A 45 -7.41 -9.12 15.18
C HIS A 45 -8.78 -8.43 15.24
N ILE A 46 -8.79 -7.10 15.14
CA ILE A 46 -10.01 -6.29 15.25
C ILE A 46 -10.90 -6.45 14.03
N ILE A 47 -10.32 -6.53 12.83
CA ILE A 47 -11.10 -6.60 11.58
C ILE A 47 -11.56 -8.04 11.31
N GLU A 48 -10.73 -9.05 11.61
CA GLU A 48 -11.08 -10.47 11.46
C GLU A 48 -12.31 -10.85 12.33
N SER A 49 -12.51 -10.18 13.47
CA SER A 49 -13.68 -10.43 14.31
C SER A 49 -15.00 -9.98 13.67
N LEU A 50 -14.96 -9.18 12.61
CA LEU A 50 -16.15 -8.68 11.92
C LEU A 50 -16.75 -9.73 10.97
N GLY A 51 -15.98 -10.71 10.51
CA GLY A 51 -16.46 -11.78 9.63
C GLY A 51 -15.35 -12.50 8.88
N THR A 52 -15.70 -13.60 8.22
CA THR A 52 -14.77 -14.37 7.37
C THR A 52 -14.25 -13.52 6.21
N ASN A 53 -12.94 -13.49 6.03
CA ASN A 53 -12.22 -12.71 5.00
C ASN A 53 -12.38 -11.18 5.15
N ALA A 54 -12.83 -10.70 6.32
CA ALA A 54 -12.95 -9.28 6.59
C ALA A 54 -11.60 -8.56 6.47
N TYR A 55 -10.53 -9.16 6.99
CA TYR A 55 -9.20 -8.56 6.92
C TYR A 55 -8.66 -8.53 5.48
N GLU A 56 -8.87 -9.61 4.70
CA GLU A 56 -8.49 -9.63 3.27
C GLU A 56 -9.22 -8.56 2.46
N SER A 57 -10.52 -8.38 2.72
CA SER A 57 -11.34 -7.33 2.08
C SER A 57 -10.86 -5.93 2.45
N PHE A 58 -10.46 -5.72 3.71
CA PHE A 58 -9.84 -4.47 4.14
C PHE A 58 -8.46 -4.25 3.49
N GLN A 59 -7.63 -5.28 3.39
CA GLN A 59 -6.31 -5.17 2.76
C GLN A 59 -6.38 -4.75 1.29
N ALA A 60 -7.44 -5.17 0.58
CA ALA A 60 -7.65 -4.85 -0.83
C ALA A 60 -8.02 -3.39 -1.11
N THR A 61 -8.57 -2.64 -0.14
CA THR A 61 -8.89 -1.22 -0.31
C THR A 61 -8.10 -0.30 0.59
N ASN A 62 -7.56 -0.76 1.72
CA ASN A 62 -6.87 0.05 2.73
C ASN A 62 -7.63 1.34 3.13
N ASP A 63 -8.96 1.33 3.03
CA ASP A 63 -9.81 2.41 3.52
C ASP A 63 -10.82 1.86 4.51
N LEU A 64 -10.62 2.24 5.78
CA LEU A 64 -11.46 1.78 6.88
C LEU A 64 -12.91 2.27 6.71
N LYS A 65 -13.10 3.50 6.21
CA LYS A 65 -14.45 4.06 6.09
C LYS A 65 -15.27 3.31 5.05
N SER A 66 -14.72 3.10 3.85
CA SER A 66 -15.38 2.33 2.79
C SER A 66 -15.53 0.86 3.17
N PHE A 67 -14.56 0.27 3.88
CA PHE A 67 -14.71 -1.07 4.43
C PHE A 67 -15.89 -1.18 5.41
N ILE A 68 -15.99 -0.30 6.40
CA ILE A 68 -17.08 -0.33 7.39
C ILE A 68 -18.44 -0.07 6.71
N LYS A 69 -18.51 0.85 5.75
CA LYS A 69 -19.74 1.09 4.98
C LYS A 69 -20.22 -0.19 4.28
N ARG A 70 -19.34 -0.87 3.54
CA ARG A 70 -19.66 -2.14 2.85
C ARG A 70 -20.04 -3.24 3.83
N TYR A 71 -19.37 -3.30 4.98
CA TYR A 71 -19.69 -4.26 6.04
C TYR A 71 -21.10 -4.05 6.59
N LEU A 72 -21.48 -2.80 6.88
CA LEU A 72 -22.81 -2.46 7.39
C LEU A 72 -23.91 -2.75 6.35
N GLU A 73 -23.68 -2.39 5.08
CA GLU A 73 -24.59 -2.72 3.98
C GLU A 73 -24.82 -4.24 3.86
N HIS A 74 -23.74 -5.03 3.92
CA HIS A 74 -23.82 -6.49 3.89
C HIS A 74 -24.57 -7.05 5.12
N LYS A 75 -24.36 -6.48 6.30
CA LYS A 75 -25.06 -6.91 7.52
C LYS A 75 -26.57 -6.66 7.39
N THR A 76 -26.98 -5.49 6.90
CA THR A 76 -28.40 -5.16 6.69
C THR A 76 -29.09 -6.03 5.64
N SER A 77 -28.38 -6.49 4.60
CA SER A 77 -28.97 -7.41 3.59
C SER A 77 -29.17 -8.82 4.13
N VAL A 78 -28.32 -9.28 5.05
CA VAL A 78 -28.46 -10.60 5.70
C VAL A 78 -29.64 -10.62 6.66
N ASP A 79 -29.85 -9.54 7.43
CA ASP A 79 -30.98 -9.44 8.37
C ASP A 79 -32.35 -9.43 7.66
N ASN A 80 -32.39 -9.04 6.38
CA ASN A 80 -33.60 -9.03 5.54
C ASN A 80 -33.88 -10.37 4.80
N GLY A 81 -33.28 -11.48 5.22
CA GLY A 81 -33.67 -12.84 4.80
C GLY A 81 -33.01 -13.36 3.52
N SER A 82 -32.07 -12.62 2.91
CA SER A 82 -31.27 -13.16 1.81
C SER A 82 -30.10 -13.97 2.37
N GLN A 83 -30.12 -15.29 2.17
CA GLN A 83 -28.99 -16.19 2.48
C GLN A 83 -27.81 -15.91 1.54
N ILE A 84 -27.12 -14.81 1.78
CA ILE A 84 -25.85 -14.50 1.14
C ILE A 84 -24.78 -14.92 2.14
N ASN A 85 -23.96 -15.89 1.72
CA ASN A 85 -22.79 -16.37 2.45
C ASN A 85 -22.08 -15.19 3.13
N LYS A 86 -21.70 -15.37 4.40
CA LYS A 86 -21.07 -14.37 5.31
C LYS A 86 -19.70 -13.84 4.82
N GLN A 87 -19.35 -14.08 3.56
CA GLN A 87 -18.08 -13.76 2.94
C GLN A 87 -18.18 -12.40 2.25
N LEU A 88 -17.45 -11.42 2.80
CA LEU A 88 -17.31 -10.12 2.16
C LEU A 88 -16.56 -10.30 0.84
N SER A 89 -17.14 -9.82 -0.27
CA SER A 89 -16.47 -9.84 -1.56
C SER A 89 -15.21 -8.96 -1.51
N ILE A 90 -14.06 -9.51 -1.89
CA ILE A 90 -12.81 -8.74 -2.04
C ILE A 90 -12.92 -7.95 -3.34
N LYS A 91 -13.07 -6.63 -3.23
CA LYS A 91 -13.10 -5.71 -4.38
C LYS A 91 -11.98 -4.70 -4.24
N ILE A 92 -11.14 -4.59 -5.27
CA ILE A 92 -10.19 -3.49 -5.39
C ILE A 92 -10.95 -2.26 -5.85
N GLU A 93 -10.66 -1.13 -5.21
CA GLU A 93 -11.15 0.17 -5.63
C GLU A 93 -10.01 0.95 -6.29
N LEU A 94 -10.21 1.31 -7.55
CA LEU A 94 -9.24 2.11 -8.27
C LEU A 94 -9.04 3.45 -7.55
N MET A 95 -7.83 4.01 -7.63
CA MET A 95 -7.43 5.24 -6.92
C MET A 95 -7.36 5.16 -5.39
N THR A 96 -7.54 3.97 -4.80
CA THR A 96 -7.34 3.69 -3.37
C THR A 96 -6.21 2.65 -3.22
N PRO A 97 -5.19 2.87 -2.38
CA PRO A 97 -4.02 2.00 -2.31
C PRO A 97 -4.38 0.57 -1.87
N VAL A 98 -3.74 -0.42 -2.47
CA VAL A 98 -3.82 -1.83 -2.08
C VAL A 98 -2.62 -2.17 -1.21
N HIS A 99 -2.82 -2.93 -0.12
CA HIS A 99 -1.69 -3.36 0.69
C HIS A 99 -0.67 -4.16 -0.15
N PRO A 100 0.61 -3.78 -0.13
CA PRO A 100 1.62 -4.48 -0.90
C PRO A 100 1.81 -5.91 -0.38
N MET A 101 1.98 -6.87 -1.29
CA MET A 101 2.44 -8.20 -0.93
C MET A 101 3.83 -8.11 -0.28
N LEU A 102 4.00 -8.79 0.86
CA LEU A 102 5.26 -8.87 1.58
C LEU A 102 5.99 -10.16 1.21
N ALA A 103 7.32 -10.08 1.15
CA ALA A 103 8.19 -11.23 0.99
C ALA A 103 8.64 -11.75 2.36
N GLU A 104 8.67 -13.08 2.50
CA GLU A 104 9.26 -13.74 3.66
C GLU A 104 10.76 -13.99 3.40
N PRO A 105 11.65 -13.71 4.37
CA PRO A 105 13.07 -14.02 4.22
C PRO A 105 13.29 -15.51 4.00
N CYS A 106 13.92 -15.87 2.88
CA CYS A 106 14.28 -17.25 2.59
C CYS A 106 15.71 -17.54 3.06
N LYS A 107 15.88 -18.55 3.91
CA LYS A 107 17.19 -18.89 4.50
C LYS A 107 18.04 -19.80 3.62
N SER A 108 17.45 -20.53 2.68
CA SER A 108 18.17 -21.43 1.77
C SER A 108 17.38 -21.71 0.50
N VAL A 109 18.09 -22.10 -0.56
CA VAL A 109 17.48 -22.54 -1.83
C VAL A 109 16.51 -23.71 -1.61
N ASP A 110 16.87 -24.68 -0.76
CA ASP A 110 16.01 -25.84 -0.47
C ASP A 110 14.70 -25.45 0.20
N PHE A 111 14.75 -24.47 1.10
CA PHE A 111 13.54 -23.94 1.74
C PHE A 111 12.59 -23.34 0.72
N ALA A 112 13.13 -22.66 -0.29
CA ALA A 112 12.38 -22.09 -1.40
C ALA A 112 11.64 -23.18 -2.21
N PHE A 113 12.36 -24.21 -2.65
CA PHE A 113 11.77 -25.31 -3.43
C PHE A 113 10.73 -26.09 -2.63
N LYS A 114 10.96 -26.29 -1.32
CA LYS A 114 9.96 -26.92 -0.43
C LYS A 114 8.69 -26.09 -0.31
N ARG A 115 8.82 -24.76 -0.25
CA ARG A 115 7.68 -23.84 -0.12
C ARG A 115 6.92 -23.68 -1.45
N CYS A 116 7.61 -23.84 -2.56
CA CYS A 116 7.12 -23.66 -3.93
C CYS A 116 7.23 -24.97 -4.73
N PRO A 117 6.46 -26.02 -4.38
CA PRO A 117 6.58 -27.32 -5.04
C PRO A 117 6.21 -27.27 -6.53
N ASN A 118 5.42 -26.27 -6.93
CA ASN A 118 4.98 -26.07 -8.32
C ASN A 118 5.92 -25.14 -9.11
N GLY A 119 7.12 -24.86 -8.59
CA GLY A 119 8.05 -23.88 -9.13
C GLY A 119 7.78 -22.45 -8.68
N PHE A 120 8.70 -21.55 -9.01
CA PHE A 120 8.64 -20.12 -8.68
C PHE A 120 9.33 -19.28 -9.75
N TYR A 121 8.98 -18.00 -9.81
CA TYR A 121 9.71 -17.00 -10.59
C TYR A 121 10.83 -16.39 -9.74
N ALA A 122 11.98 -16.14 -10.35
CA ALA A 122 13.11 -15.49 -9.70
C ALA A 122 13.35 -14.14 -10.36
N GLU A 123 13.31 -13.07 -9.58
CA GLU A 123 13.50 -11.70 -10.03
C GLU A 123 14.64 -11.03 -9.27
N ILE A 124 15.28 -10.06 -9.90
CA ILE A 124 16.33 -9.27 -9.26
C ILE A 124 15.69 -8.38 -8.21
N LYS A 125 16.24 -8.38 -6.98
CA LYS A 125 15.87 -7.41 -5.97
C LYS A 125 16.40 -6.03 -6.36
N TYR A 126 15.51 -5.16 -6.82
CA TYR A 126 15.87 -3.77 -7.01
C TYR A 126 16.01 -3.04 -5.67
N ASP A 127 16.99 -2.14 -5.57
CA ASP A 127 17.28 -1.33 -4.39
C ASP A 127 16.79 0.11 -4.61
N GLY A 128 15.46 0.27 -4.64
CA GLY A 128 14.78 1.52 -4.95
C GLY A 128 13.73 1.90 -3.92
N GLU A 129 12.78 2.73 -4.34
CA GLU A 129 11.55 3.00 -3.58
C GLU A 129 10.39 2.21 -4.22
N ARG A 130 9.69 1.37 -3.45
CA ARG A 130 8.48 0.69 -3.94
C ARG A 130 7.39 1.71 -4.27
N LEU A 131 6.81 1.58 -5.46
CA LEU A 131 5.82 2.49 -6.03
C LEU A 131 4.64 1.69 -6.59
N GLN A 132 3.47 1.88 -6.00
CA GLN A 132 2.21 1.36 -6.52
C GLN A 132 1.52 2.45 -7.35
N LEU A 133 1.38 2.21 -8.65
CA LEU A 133 0.80 3.12 -9.61
C LEU A 133 -0.65 2.75 -9.88
N HIS A 134 -1.55 3.72 -9.76
CA HIS A 134 -2.93 3.63 -10.19
C HIS A 134 -3.15 4.56 -11.38
N LYS A 135 -3.82 4.08 -12.42
CA LYS A 135 -4.31 4.87 -13.55
C LYS A 135 -5.80 4.59 -13.74
N ASP A 136 -6.59 5.64 -13.95
CA ASP A 136 -8.01 5.51 -14.30
C ASP A 136 -8.31 5.84 -15.77
N ARG A 137 -9.56 5.56 -16.15
CA ARG A 137 -10.08 5.77 -17.51
C ARG A 137 -10.09 7.25 -17.94
N THR A 138 -9.99 8.17 -16.98
CA THR A 138 -9.85 9.62 -17.25
C THR A 138 -8.39 10.04 -17.45
N ASN A 139 -7.47 9.07 -17.49
CA ASN A 139 -6.03 9.27 -17.58
C ASN A 139 -5.43 9.96 -16.35
N LYS A 140 -6.10 9.86 -15.20
CA LYS A 140 -5.57 10.35 -13.92
C LYS A 140 -4.65 9.31 -13.31
N PHE A 141 -3.51 9.76 -12.81
CA PHE A 141 -2.54 8.93 -12.13
C PHE A 141 -2.51 9.21 -10.63
N LYS A 142 -2.34 8.17 -9.83
CA LYS A 142 -1.98 8.26 -8.42
C LYS A 142 -0.87 7.28 -8.12
N PHE A 143 -0.05 7.63 -7.15
CA PHE A 143 1.13 6.88 -6.80
C PHE A 143 1.23 6.75 -5.29
N PHE A 144 1.45 5.53 -4.83
CA PHE A 144 1.51 5.20 -3.42
C PHE A 144 2.85 4.56 -3.07
N SER A 145 3.45 5.00 -1.98
CA SER A 145 4.67 4.38 -1.46
C SER A 145 4.36 3.04 -0.78
N ARG A 146 5.41 2.32 -0.36
CA ARG A 146 5.28 1.13 0.49
C ARG A 146 4.40 1.33 1.74
N SER A 147 4.41 2.52 2.33
CA SER A 147 3.57 2.86 3.49
C SER A 147 2.19 3.39 3.11
N LEU A 148 1.78 3.20 1.84
CA LEU A 148 0.49 3.60 1.28
C LEU A 148 0.22 5.12 1.35
N LYS A 149 1.28 5.92 1.44
CA LYS A 149 1.21 7.38 1.38
C LYS A 149 1.31 7.84 -0.06
N SER A 150 0.57 8.89 -0.42
CA SER A 150 0.69 9.51 -1.74
C SER A 150 2.13 9.98 -1.96
N VAL A 151 2.70 9.62 -3.10
CA VAL A 151 3.99 10.14 -3.57
C VAL A 151 3.74 11.43 -4.33
N THR A 152 4.58 12.44 -4.11
CA THR A 152 4.50 13.73 -4.79
C THR A 152 4.88 13.62 -6.27
N GLU A 153 4.13 14.31 -7.13
CA GLU A 153 4.29 14.26 -8.60
C GLU A 153 5.72 14.59 -9.05
N ASN A 154 6.38 15.58 -8.43
CA ASN A 154 7.74 16.00 -8.78
C ASN A 154 8.80 14.87 -8.74
N LYS A 155 8.56 13.79 -7.97
CA LYS A 155 9.46 12.62 -7.94
C LYS A 155 9.30 11.71 -9.16
N ILE A 156 8.17 11.79 -9.86
CA ILE A 156 7.65 10.77 -10.77
C ILE A 156 7.00 11.36 -12.04
N ASP A 157 7.21 12.65 -12.31
CA ASP A 157 6.56 13.40 -13.39
C ASP A 157 6.62 12.69 -14.76
N GLN A 158 7.72 12.00 -15.05
CA GLN A 158 7.91 11.31 -16.34
C GLN A 158 7.26 9.92 -16.38
N ILE A 159 7.00 9.29 -15.22
CA ILE A 159 6.50 7.91 -15.14
C ILE A 159 5.11 7.80 -15.75
N SER A 160 4.21 8.74 -15.48
CA SER A 160 2.86 8.76 -16.08
C SER A 160 2.91 8.72 -17.61
N GLN A 161 3.84 9.47 -18.21
CA GLN A 161 4.01 9.52 -19.66
C GLN A 161 4.57 8.20 -20.21
N TYR A 162 5.59 7.64 -19.56
CA TYR A 162 6.16 6.35 -19.96
C TYR A 162 5.15 5.22 -19.87
N VAL A 163 4.37 5.18 -18.80
CA VAL A 163 3.33 4.15 -18.59
C VAL A 163 2.23 4.30 -19.64
N SER A 164 1.83 5.52 -19.97
CA SER A 164 0.85 5.76 -21.05
C SER A 164 1.34 5.27 -22.41
N LYS A 165 2.64 5.43 -22.71
CA LYS A 165 3.27 4.94 -23.94
C LYS A 165 3.46 3.42 -23.94
N ALA A 166 3.86 2.84 -22.80
CA ALA A 166 4.09 1.40 -22.66
C ALA A 166 2.79 0.59 -22.71
N PHE A 167 1.69 1.15 -22.20
CA PHE A 167 0.37 0.51 -22.15
C PHE A 167 -0.68 1.32 -22.90
N PRO A 168 -0.60 1.42 -24.25
CA PRO A 168 -1.51 2.26 -25.03
C PRO A 168 -2.97 1.81 -24.95
N LYS A 169 -3.22 0.51 -24.72
CA LYS A 169 -4.56 -0.07 -24.54
C LYS A 169 -5.00 -0.16 -23.06
N GLY A 170 -4.17 0.30 -22.14
CA GLY A 170 -4.45 0.23 -20.71
C GLY A 170 -5.22 1.47 -20.26
N GLU A 171 -6.54 1.38 -20.25
CA GLU A 171 -7.43 2.47 -19.81
C GLU A 171 -7.42 2.63 -18.30
N SER A 172 -7.37 1.52 -17.55
CA SER A 172 -7.32 1.56 -16.09
C SER A 172 -6.45 0.43 -15.57
N MET A 173 -5.58 0.70 -14.59
CA MET A 173 -4.64 -0.30 -14.09
C MET A 173 -4.14 0.02 -12.69
N ILE A 174 -3.68 -1.03 -12.01
CA ILE A 174 -2.89 -0.96 -10.80
C ILE A 174 -1.63 -1.78 -11.01
N LEU A 175 -0.48 -1.12 -10.99
CA LEU A 175 0.84 -1.72 -11.18
C LEU A 175 1.65 -1.60 -9.90
N ASP A 176 2.39 -2.65 -9.56
CA ASP A 176 3.35 -2.66 -8.45
C ASP A 176 4.76 -2.82 -9.01
N GLY A 177 5.68 -2.05 -8.45
CA GLY A 177 7.03 -1.97 -8.98
C GLY A 177 7.98 -1.21 -8.07
N GLU A 178 9.23 -1.14 -8.50
CA GLU A 178 10.28 -0.38 -7.84
C GLU A 178 10.72 0.79 -8.74
N ILE A 179 10.76 2.00 -8.19
CA ILE A 179 11.36 3.15 -8.88
C ILE A 179 12.79 3.36 -8.41
N LEU A 180 13.68 3.64 -9.36
CA LEU A 180 15.10 3.93 -9.13
C LEU A 180 15.60 4.94 -10.17
N LEU A 181 16.75 5.56 -9.89
CA LEU A 181 17.49 6.31 -10.90
C LEU A 181 18.43 5.38 -11.66
N VAL A 182 18.45 5.51 -12.98
CA VAL A 182 19.33 4.76 -13.87
C VAL A 182 20.20 5.74 -14.65
N ASP A 183 21.51 5.54 -14.58
CA ASP A 183 22.48 6.34 -15.30
C ASP A 183 22.34 6.12 -16.82
N ARG A 184 22.22 7.21 -17.60
CA ARG A 184 21.95 7.09 -19.03
C ARG A 184 23.13 6.56 -19.85
N LYS A 185 24.36 6.75 -19.38
CA LYS A 185 25.58 6.34 -20.08
C LYS A 185 25.90 4.87 -19.82
N THR A 186 25.92 4.50 -18.54
CA THR A 186 26.30 3.15 -18.10
C THR A 186 25.13 2.17 -18.08
N LYS A 187 23.88 2.67 -18.12
CA LYS A 187 22.64 1.89 -17.98
C LYS A 187 22.52 1.14 -16.65
N LYS A 188 23.32 1.52 -15.64
CA LYS A 188 23.30 0.88 -14.32
C LYS A 188 22.37 1.63 -13.37
N PRO A 189 21.67 0.91 -12.48
CA PRO A 189 20.91 1.54 -11.41
C PRO A 189 21.86 2.24 -10.44
N LEU A 190 21.47 3.42 -9.98
CA LEU A 190 22.16 4.15 -8.92
C LEU A 190 21.75 3.62 -7.54
N PRO A 191 22.56 3.84 -6.49
CA PRO A 191 22.26 3.37 -5.13
C PRO A 191 20.97 3.96 -4.56
N PHE A 192 20.40 3.28 -3.56
CA PHE A 192 19.22 3.75 -2.82
C PHE A 192 19.40 5.17 -2.24
N GLY A 193 18.29 5.91 -2.16
CA GLY A 193 18.24 7.27 -1.62
C GLY A 193 18.65 8.37 -2.61
N THR A 194 19.11 8.01 -3.81
CA THR A 194 19.44 8.98 -4.89
C THR A 194 18.19 9.65 -5.48
N LEU A 195 17.00 9.06 -5.31
CA LEU A 195 15.69 9.65 -5.68
C LEU A 195 15.27 10.86 -4.84
N GLY A 196 16.01 11.21 -3.78
CA GLY A 196 15.76 12.43 -3.02
C GLY A 196 15.92 13.68 -3.91
N VAL A 197 15.03 14.67 -3.75
CA VAL A 197 14.94 15.86 -4.63
C VAL A 197 16.29 16.57 -4.81
N HIS A 198 17.10 16.67 -3.75
CA HIS A 198 18.43 17.28 -3.81
C HIS A 198 19.44 16.42 -4.56
N LYS A 199 19.48 15.11 -4.29
CA LYS A 199 20.39 14.16 -4.94
C LYS A 199 20.07 13.95 -6.41
N LYS A 200 18.79 13.94 -6.80
CA LYS A 200 18.36 13.86 -8.20
C LYS A 200 18.95 14.99 -9.06
N LYS A 201 19.12 16.19 -8.49
CA LYS A 201 19.73 17.33 -9.20
C LYS A 201 21.24 17.15 -9.43
N GLU A 202 21.92 16.38 -8.58
CA GLU A 202 23.35 16.07 -8.72
C GLU A 202 23.60 15.04 -9.85
N PHE A 203 22.63 14.17 -10.13
CA PHE A 203 22.69 13.17 -11.20
C PHE A 203 21.96 13.63 -12.45
N SER A 204 22.41 14.74 -13.05
CA SER A 204 21.80 15.31 -14.27
C SER A 204 21.77 14.32 -15.45
N GLU A 205 22.66 13.32 -15.47
CA GLU A 205 22.74 12.29 -16.51
C GLU A 205 21.93 11.01 -16.19
N ALA A 206 21.19 10.96 -15.08
CA ALA A 206 20.32 9.84 -14.74
C ALA A 206 18.84 10.16 -15.00
N ASN A 207 18.03 9.12 -15.27
CA ASN A 207 16.59 9.23 -15.41
C ASN A 207 15.89 8.28 -14.43
N GLU A 208 14.65 8.58 -14.07
CA GLU A 208 13.81 7.62 -13.37
C GLU A 208 13.50 6.42 -14.26
N ALA A 209 13.58 5.23 -13.68
CA ALA A 209 13.09 4.00 -14.27
C ALA A 209 12.16 3.31 -13.29
N PHE A 210 11.01 2.87 -13.78
CA PHE A 210 10.02 2.13 -13.01
C PHE A 210 10.02 0.67 -13.48
N PHE A 211 10.51 -0.22 -12.61
CA PHE A 211 10.57 -1.65 -12.84
C PHE A 211 9.32 -2.30 -12.28
N ILE A 212 8.38 -2.62 -13.18
CA ILE A 212 7.10 -3.23 -12.84
C ILE A 212 7.31 -4.74 -12.65
N PHE A 213 6.94 -5.26 -11.50
CA PHE A 213 6.99 -6.69 -11.20
C PHE A 213 5.60 -7.31 -10.96
N ASP A 214 4.55 -6.49 -10.76
CA ASP A 214 3.19 -7.01 -10.58
C ASP A 214 2.12 -6.13 -11.24
N CYS A 215 0.98 -6.75 -11.59
CA CYS A 215 -0.23 -6.10 -12.08
C CYS A 215 -1.44 -6.63 -11.30
N LEU A 216 -2.03 -5.76 -10.47
CA LEU A 216 -3.12 -6.13 -9.56
C LEU A 216 -4.51 -5.91 -10.17
N TYR A 217 -4.61 -5.01 -11.14
CA TYR A 217 -5.85 -4.64 -11.82
C TYR A 217 -5.56 -4.15 -13.23
N TYR A 218 -6.40 -4.54 -14.20
CA TYR A 218 -6.30 -4.07 -15.57
C TYR A 218 -7.68 -4.02 -16.24
N ASN A 219 -8.03 -2.87 -16.83
CA ASN A 219 -9.22 -2.63 -17.66
C ASN A 219 -10.55 -3.17 -17.10
N GLY A 220 -10.82 -3.01 -15.80
CA GLY A 220 -12.05 -3.51 -15.18
C GLY A 220 -11.87 -4.79 -14.37
N GLU A 221 -10.80 -5.54 -14.61
CA GLU A 221 -10.58 -6.84 -13.99
C GLU A 221 -9.58 -6.78 -12.83
N THR A 222 -9.93 -7.44 -11.72
CA THR A 222 -9.02 -7.70 -10.61
C THR A 222 -8.19 -8.96 -10.88
N LEU A 223 -6.88 -8.86 -10.67
CA LEU A 223 -5.92 -9.95 -10.90
C LEU A 223 -5.40 -10.57 -9.60
N LEU A 224 -5.82 -10.08 -8.43
CA LEU A 224 -5.38 -10.57 -7.11
C LEU A 224 -5.57 -12.08 -6.91
N ARG A 225 -6.65 -12.67 -7.45
CA ARG A 225 -6.90 -14.12 -7.33
C ARG A 225 -6.14 -14.98 -8.35
N LYS A 226 -5.64 -14.37 -9.43
CA LYS A 226 -4.85 -15.06 -10.45
C LYS A 226 -3.36 -15.13 -10.07
N LEU A 227 -2.91 -14.26 -9.17
CA LEU A 227 -1.55 -14.24 -8.63
C LEU A 227 -1.39 -15.36 -7.59
N ARG A 228 -1.08 -16.57 -8.07
CA ARG A 228 -0.56 -17.64 -7.22
C ARG A 228 0.77 -17.15 -6.65
N LEU A 229 0.83 -17.01 -5.33
CA LEU A 229 2.02 -16.84 -4.48
C LEU A 229 3.33 -16.69 -5.27
N ILE A 230 3.65 -15.45 -5.67
CA ILE A 230 4.98 -15.13 -6.19
C ILE A 230 5.90 -15.08 -4.97
N TYR A 231 6.66 -16.14 -4.75
CA TYR A 231 7.70 -16.15 -3.74
C TYR A 231 8.92 -15.42 -4.32
N TYR A 232 9.09 -14.16 -3.90
CA TYR A 232 10.32 -13.43 -4.19
C TYR A 232 11.46 -14.02 -3.37
N LEU A 233 12.35 -14.72 -4.06
CA LEU A 233 13.59 -15.22 -3.49
C LEU A 233 14.68 -14.17 -3.63
N TYR A 234 15.03 -13.57 -2.50
CA TYR A 234 16.17 -12.67 -2.44
C TYR A 234 17.41 -13.45 -2.04
N PHE A 235 18.26 -13.73 -3.03
CA PHE A 235 19.62 -14.13 -2.78
C PHE A 235 20.42 -12.87 -2.42
N TYR A 236 20.80 -12.74 -1.15
CA TYR A 236 21.81 -11.79 -0.75
C TYR A 236 23.14 -12.26 -1.38
N LYS A 237 23.73 -11.41 -2.22
CA LYS A 237 25.14 -11.56 -2.61
C LYS A 237 26.03 -11.11 -1.47
#